data_AF-A0A2V9JYW7-F1
#
_entry.id   AF-A0A2V9JYW7-F1
#
_cell.length_a   1.000
_cell.length_b   1.000
_cell.length_c   1.000
_cell.angle_alpha   90.00
_cell.angle_beta   90.00
_cell.angle_gamma   90.00
#
_symmetry.space_group_name_H-M   'P 1'
#
loop_
_entity.id
_entity.type
_entity.pdbx_description
1 polymer ?
#
loop_
_entity_poly.entity_id
_entity_poly.type
_entity_poly.pdbx_seq_one_letter_code
_entity_poly.pdbx_strand_id
1 'polypeptide(L)'
;LVVPILAVYVDELMRRGEEGGLPGPIKGFLAELNRFSSDMTEIELKPRFHLLPVLAVVLGFYACAHRGQLAGSQAGHAEFDARKFPVDAASFMATEKLPGNLFSSDYWGGYLIYRFYPERKVFVDGRSDFYGEAFLKQYLEVLTLRWNWETVLSDYDVDHVLIRADAALASTLKESSRWRTIYDDGFAILFSRKK
;
A
#
# COMPACT_ATOMS: atom_id res chain seq x y z
N LEU A 1 -15.93 23.63 19.77
CA LEU A 1 -17.14 24.34 20.24
C LEU A 1 -18.10 24.46 19.07
N VAL A 2 -18.62 23.33 18.61
CA VAL A 2 -19.58 23.26 17.51
C VAL A 2 -20.73 22.48 18.10
N VAL A 3 -21.77 23.17 18.56
CA VAL A 3 -23.06 22.49 18.73
C VAL A 3 -23.38 21.95 17.33
N PRO A 4 -23.58 20.64 17.13
CA PRO A 4 -23.82 20.12 15.81
C PRO A 4 -24.98 20.90 15.21
N ILE A 5 -24.76 21.53 14.04
CA ILE A 5 -25.74 22.38 13.34
C ILE A 5 -27.09 21.65 13.19
N LEU A 6 -27.04 20.32 13.12
CA LEU A 6 -28.17 19.40 13.16
C LEU A 6 -29.04 19.54 14.42
N ALA A 7 -28.46 19.70 15.62
CA ALA A 7 -29.21 19.83 16.87
C ALA A 7 -30.08 21.09 16.87
N VAL A 8 -29.51 22.21 16.43
CA VAL A 8 -30.24 23.50 16.32
C VAL A 8 -31.34 23.42 15.27
N TYR A 9 -31.11 22.71 14.17
CA TYR A 9 -32.08 22.55 13.10
C TYR A 9 -33.24 21.62 13.48
N VAL A 10 -32.95 20.54 14.22
CA VAL A 10 -33.95 19.59 14.72
C VAL A 10 -34.83 20.23 15.81
N ASP A 11 -34.25 21.03 16.70
CA ASP A 11 -35.00 21.76 17.73
C ASP A 11 -35.96 22.80 17.12
N GLU A 12 -35.49 23.57 16.12
CA GLU A 12 -36.32 24.52 15.37
C GLU A 12 -37.43 23.82 14.55
N LEU A 13 -37.15 22.64 13.97
CA LEU A 13 -38.15 21.82 13.27
C LEU A 13 -39.23 21.28 14.22
N MET A 14 -38.84 20.85 15.43
CA MET A 14 -39.77 20.40 16.46
C MET A 14 -40.68 21.55 16.91
N ARG A 15 -40.13 22.74 17.15
CA ARG A 15 -40.88 23.93 17.55
C ARG A 15 -41.91 24.36 16.49
N ARG A 16 -41.53 24.33 15.21
CA ARG A 16 -42.45 24.58 14.07
C ARG A 16 -43.49 23.48 13.88
N GLY A 17 -43.14 22.25 14.19
CA GLY A 17 -44.00 21.08 14.07
C GLY A 17 -45.08 20.96 15.16
N GLU A 18 -44.84 21.56 16.33
CA GLU A 18 -45.84 21.73 17.39
C GLU A 18 -46.91 22.75 17.02
N GLU A 19 -46.55 23.84 16.32
CA GLU A 19 -47.49 24.86 15.83
C GLU A 19 -48.31 24.38 14.60
N GLY A 20 -47.74 23.53 13.75
CA GLY A 20 -48.35 23.07 12.49
C GLY A 20 -49.03 21.69 12.52
N GLY A 21 -49.03 20.99 13.67
CA GLY A 21 -49.72 19.70 13.83
C GLY A 21 -49.07 18.53 13.07
N LEU A 22 -47.82 18.18 13.40
CA LEU A 22 -47.15 17.02 12.78
C LEU A 22 -47.85 15.67 13.06
N PRO A 23 -47.85 14.72 12.09
CA PRO A 23 -48.32 13.36 12.29
C PRO A 23 -47.54 12.62 13.40
N GLY A 24 -48.23 11.79 14.19
CA GLY A 24 -47.67 11.06 15.34
C GLY A 24 -46.34 10.31 15.09
N PRO A 25 -46.19 9.57 13.97
CA PRO A 25 -44.93 8.86 13.67
C PRO A 25 -43.74 9.78 13.45
N ILE A 26 -43.97 10.95 12.84
CA ILE A 26 -42.93 11.94 12.56
C ILE A 26 -42.50 12.63 13.87
N LYS A 27 -43.46 12.94 14.76
CA LYS A 27 -43.17 13.44 16.10
C LYS A 27 -42.32 12.45 16.93
N GLY A 28 -42.65 11.16 16.86
CA GLY A 28 -41.88 10.11 17.53
C GLY A 28 -40.43 10.02 17.03
N PHE A 29 -40.24 10.01 15.71
CA PHE A 29 -38.91 9.97 15.10
C PHE A 29 -38.08 11.23 15.43
N LEU A 30 -38.67 12.42 15.37
CA LEU A 30 -37.96 13.66 15.72
C LEU A 30 -37.60 13.73 17.21
N ALA A 31 -38.46 13.23 18.10
CA ALA A 31 -38.16 13.14 19.53
C ALA A 31 -37.02 12.17 19.83
N GLU A 32 -36.90 11.08 19.06
CA GLU A 32 -35.79 10.12 19.15
C GLU A 32 -34.48 10.74 18.64
N LEU A 33 -34.52 11.46 17.51
CA LEU A 33 -33.37 12.23 17.02
C LEU A 33 -32.91 13.31 18.02
N ASN A 34 -33.86 14.01 18.65
CA ASN A 34 -33.53 15.03 19.64
C ASN A 34 -32.88 14.43 20.90
N ARG A 35 -33.39 13.28 21.37
CA ARG A 35 -32.79 12.53 22.48
C ARG A 35 -31.38 12.06 22.14
N PHE A 36 -31.19 11.44 20.99
CA PHE A 36 -29.88 11.02 20.49
C PHE A 36 -28.89 12.19 20.38
N SER A 37 -29.35 13.34 19.88
CA SER A 37 -28.53 14.56 19.80
C SER A 37 -28.16 15.12 21.17
N SER A 38 -29.08 15.11 22.13
CA SER A 38 -28.85 15.53 23.52
C SER A 38 -27.81 14.61 24.20
N ASP A 39 -27.96 13.30 24.03
CA ASP A 39 -27.05 12.29 24.58
C ASP A 39 -25.64 12.44 23.98
N MET A 40 -25.52 12.70 22.67
CA MET A 40 -24.24 12.99 22.03
C MET A 40 -23.60 14.28 22.56
N THR A 41 -24.40 15.34 22.77
CA THR A 41 -23.90 16.63 23.28
C THR A 41 -23.37 16.48 24.70
N GLU A 42 -23.99 15.63 25.54
CA GLU A 42 -23.50 15.37 26.90
C GLU A 42 -22.17 14.61 26.93
N ILE A 43 -21.91 13.78 25.91
CA ILE A 43 -20.62 13.10 25.71
C ILE A 43 -19.57 14.10 25.21
N GLU A 44 -19.93 14.99 24.27
CA GLU A 44 -19.06 16.01 23.69
C GLU A 44 -18.65 17.12 24.69
N LEU A 45 -19.51 17.42 25.67
CA LEU A 45 -19.26 18.46 26.68
C LEU A 45 -18.40 17.97 27.86
N LYS A 46 -17.99 16.71 27.91
CA LYS A 46 -17.12 16.16 28.96
C LYS A 46 -15.65 16.21 28.50
N PRO A 47 -14.88 17.29 28.76
CA PRO A 47 -13.52 17.50 28.23
C PRO A 47 -12.53 16.38 28.58
N ARG A 48 -12.77 15.68 29.70
CA ARG A 48 -11.94 14.55 30.17
C ARG A 48 -11.78 13.41 29.16
N PHE A 49 -12.69 13.26 28.19
CA PHE A 49 -12.63 12.18 27.20
C PHE A 49 -12.09 12.60 25.82
N HIS A 50 -11.95 13.90 25.53
CA HIS A 50 -11.43 14.40 24.24
C HIS A 50 -9.94 14.70 24.26
N LEU A 51 -9.38 15.00 25.44
CA LEU A 51 -7.94 15.28 25.57
C LEU A 51 -7.10 14.05 25.25
N LEU A 52 -7.56 12.85 25.59
CA LEU A 52 -6.85 11.59 25.34
C LEU A 52 -6.72 11.27 23.84
N PRO A 53 -7.80 11.26 23.02
CA PRO A 53 -7.69 11.10 21.58
C PRO A 53 -6.86 12.19 20.90
N VAL A 54 -7.06 13.45 21.27
CA VAL A 54 -6.30 14.57 20.69
C VAL A 54 -4.81 14.42 21.01
N LEU A 55 -4.47 14.10 22.25
CA LEU A 55 -3.10 13.84 22.67
C LEU A 55 -2.52 12.62 21.92
N ALA A 56 -3.28 11.54 21.77
CA ALA A 56 -2.84 10.36 21.02
C ALA A 56 -2.56 10.67 19.54
N VAL A 57 -3.41 11.48 18.91
CA VAL A 57 -3.22 11.95 17.52
C VAL A 57 -1.98 12.83 17.42
N VAL A 58 -1.81 13.80 18.31
CA VAL A 58 -0.63 14.70 18.34
C VAL A 58 0.65 13.90 18.55
N LEU A 59 0.66 12.96 19.51
CA LEU A 59 1.79 12.07 19.75
C LEU A 59 2.08 11.16 18.55
N GLY A 60 1.04 10.68 17.86
CA GLY A 60 1.18 9.91 16.63
C GLY A 60 1.81 10.71 15.49
N PHE A 61 1.34 11.94 15.25
CA PHE A 61 1.95 12.84 14.26
C PHE A 61 3.40 13.19 14.63
N TYR A 62 3.68 13.46 15.90
CA TYR A 62 5.03 13.70 16.39
C TYR A 62 5.94 12.49 16.16
N ALA A 63 5.47 11.28 16.48
CA ALA A 63 6.19 10.04 16.22
C ALA A 63 6.51 9.89 14.72
N CYS A 64 5.51 10.08 13.85
CA CYS A 64 5.70 9.99 12.40
C CYS A 64 6.73 11.01 11.88
N ALA A 65 6.67 12.25 12.35
CA ALA A 65 7.63 13.30 11.98
C ALA A 65 9.07 12.98 12.45
N HIS A 66 9.21 12.29 13.57
CA HIS A 66 10.50 11.87 14.13
C HIS A 66 10.88 10.43 13.77
N ARG A 67 10.47 9.93 12.60
CA ARG A 67 10.82 8.59 12.09
C ARG A 67 10.45 7.43 13.04
N GLY A 68 9.35 7.59 13.77
CA GLY A 68 8.87 6.62 14.76
C GLY A 68 9.63 6.63 16.09
N GLN A 69 10.51 7.61 16.35
CA GLN A 69 11.21 7.72 17.62
C GLN A 69 10.31 8.39 18.67
N LEU A 70 9.96 7.63 19.70
CA LEU A 70 9.27 8.13 20.89
C LEU A 70 10.10 7.78 22.12
N ALA A 71 10.50 8.79 22.90
CA ALA A 71 11.23 8.62 24.15
C ALA A 71 12.48 7.71 24.06
N GLY A 72 13.24 7.80 22.95
CA GLY A 72 14.45 7.01 22.74
C GLY A 72 14.22 5.56 22.28
N SER A 73 12.97 5.14 22.10
CA SER A 73 12.60 3.85 21.52
C SER A 73 12.01 4.02 20.12
N GLN A 74 12.40 3.16 19.18
CA GLN A 74 11.81 3.12 17.84
C GLN A 74 10.48 2.38 17.92
N ALA A 75 9.37 3.12 17.95
CA ALA A 75 8.01 2.58 18.10
C ALA A 75 7.52 1.86 16.83
N GLY A 76 8.23 1.97 15.71
CA GLY A 76 7.97 1.22 14.49
C GLY A 76 9.13 1.30 13.50
N HIS A 77 9.45 0.17 12.86
CA HIS A 77 10.35 0.13 11.71
C HIS A 77 9.50 0.32 10.44
N ALA A 78 9.55 1.51 9.86
CA ALA A 78 8.91 1.81 8.57
C ALA A 78 9.78 1.34 7.38
N GLU A 79 10.62 0.32 7.59
CA GLU A 79 11.58 -0.19 6.63
C GLU A 79 11.19 -1.59 6.20
N PHE A 80 11.50 -1.92 4.94
CA PHE A 80 11.33 -3.27 4.44
C PHE A 80 12.45 -4.17 4.98
N ASP A 81 12.08 -5.35 5.49
CA ASP A 81 13.05 -6.33 5.99
C ASP A 81 13.90 -6.88 4.83
N ALA A 82 15.21 -6.59 4.85
CA ALA A 82 16.16 -7.03 3.83
C ALA A 82 16.29 -8.56 3.71
N ARG A 83 15.78 -9.32 4.70
CA ARG A 83 15.70 -10.79 4.63
C ARG A 83 14.51 -11.29 3.83
N LYS A 84 13.56 -10.41 3.49
CA LYS A 84 12.32 -10.74 2.76
C LYS A 84 12.23 -10.01 1.42
N PHE A 85 12.79 -8.81 1.34
CA PHE A 85 12.75 -7.95 0.16
C PHE A 85 14.16 -7.68 -0.36
N PRO A 86 14.33 -7.47 -1.67
CA PRO A 86 15.63 -7.21 -2.28
C PRO A 86 16.04 -5.75 -2.06
N VAL A 87 16.26 -5.36 -0.80
CA VAL A 87 16.51 -3.97 -0.39
C VAL A 87 17.81 -3.45 -0.98
N ASP A 88 18.87 -4.26 -0.90
CA ASP A 88 20.19 -3.88 -1.36
C ASP A 88 20.27 -3.88 -2.90
N ALA A 89 19.74 -4.91 -3.56
CA ALA A 89 19.64 -4.95 -5.02
C ALA A 89 18.82 -3.78 -5.58
N ALA A 90 17.68 -3.43 -4.97
CA ALA A 90 16.89 -2.28 -5.40
C ALA A 90 17.63 -0.95 -5.18
N SER A 91 18.43 -0.85 -4.12
CA SER A 91 19.24 0.34 -3.86
C SER A 91 20.38 0.48 -4.87
N PHE A 92 21.05 -0.62 -5.22
CA PHE A 92 22.00 -0.67 -6.33
C PHE A 92 21.36 -0.21 -7.65
N MET A 93 20.18 -0.74 -7.99
CA MET A 93 19.44 -0.35 -9.20
C MET A 93 19.11 1.15 -9.24
N ALA A 94 18.76 1.75 -8.10
CA ALA A 94 18.47 3.17 -7.97
C ALA A 94 19.73 4.03 -8.15
N THR A 95 20.84 3.64 -7.51
CA THR A 95 22.13 4.33 -7.61
C THR A 95 22.68 4.32 -9.04
N GLU A 96 22.63 3.18 -9.71
CA GLU A 96 23.09 3.01 -11.09
C GLU A 96 22.12 3.57 -12.14
N LYS A 97 20.93 4.02 -11.72
CA LYS A 97 19.88 4.58 -12.61
C LYS A 97 19.58 3.70 -13.84
N LEU A 98 19.61 2.38 -13.66
CA LEU A 98 19.39 1.43 -14.74
C LEU A 98 18.04 1.67 -15.45
N PRO A 99 17.96 1.88 -16.78
CA PRO A 99 16.68 2.11 -17.45
C PRO A 99 15.93 0.79 -17.70
N GLY A 100 14.67 0.89 -18.12
CA GLY A 100 13.97 -0.24 -18.76
C GLY A 100 13.03 -1.05 -17.86
N ASN A 101 12.44 -2.10 -18.45
CA ASN A 101 11.43 -2.93 -17.80
C ASN A 101 12.06 -4.01 -16.91
N LEU A 102 11.41 -4.28 -15.78
CA LEU A 102 11.90 -5.20 -14.76
C LEU A 102 10.98 -6.41 -14.60
N PHE A 103 11.51 -7.61 -14.85
CA PHE A 103 10.89 -8.85 -14.43
C PHE A 103 11.33 -9.22 -13.01
N SER A 104 10.40 -9.68 -12.19
CA SER A 104 10.65 -10.12 -10.81
C SER A 104 9.62 -11.15 -10.34
N SER A 105 9.86 -11.74 -9.17
CA SER A 105 8.81 -12.43 -8.42
C SER A 105 7.63 -11.48 -8.11
N ASP A 106 6.42 -12.01 -8.18
CA ASP A 106 5.16 -11.35 -7.80
C ASP A 106 5.18 -10.86 -6.34
N TYR A 107 5.80 -11.65 -5.46
CA TYR A 107 6.03 -11.33 -4.06
C TYR A 107 6.80 -10.01 -3.87
N TRP A 108 7.76 -9.71 -4.74
CA TRP A 108 8.51 -8.45 -4.69
C TRP A 108 7.87 -7.33 -5.49
N GLY A 109 6.88 -7.61 -6.34
CA GLY A 109 6.36 -6.64 -7.31
C GLY A 109 5.84 -5.35 -6.68
N GLY A 110 5.03 -5.45 -5.62
CA GLY A 110 4.49 -4.27 -4.93
C GLY A 110 5.58 -3.40 -4.29
N TYR A 111 6.62 -4.04 -3.73
CA TYR A 111 7.78 -3.35 -3.19
C TYR A 111 8.58 -2.62 -4.30
N LEU A 112 8.78 -3.27 -5.44
CA LEU A 112 9.51 -2.69 -6.57
C LEU A 112 8.73 -1.54 -7.21
N ILE A 113 7.39 -1.64 -7.30
CA ILE A 113 6.53 -0.54 -7.74
C ILE A 113 6.66 0.65 -6.78
N TYR A 114 6.59 0.42 -5.47
CA TYR A 114 6.80 1.48 -4.47
C TYR A 114 8.15 2.19 -4.63
N ARG A 115 9.20 1.45 -5.00
CA ARG A 115 10.57 1.98 -5.13
C ARG A 115 10.85 2.71 -6.44
N PHE A 116 10.18 2.33 -7.54
CA PHE A 116 10.59 2.73 -8.89
C PHE A 116 9.47 3.32 -9.75
N TYR A 117 8.25 3.51 -9.21
CA TYR A 117 7.19 4.20 -9.93
C TYR A 117 7.39 5.72 -9.85
N PRO A 118 7.22 6.47 -10.96
CA PRO A 118 6.76 6.03 -12.29
C PRO A 118 7.88 5.63 -13.27
N GLU A 119 9.14 5.66 -12.86
CA GLU A 119 10.29 5.56 -13.75
C GLU A 119 10.44 4.19 -14.44
N ARG A 120 9.97 3.10 -13.81
CA ARG A 120 10.10 1.74 -14.34
C ARG A 120 8.80 0.94 -14.24
N LYS A 121 8.58 0.11 -15.25
CA LYS A 121 7.50 -0.87 -15.25
C LYS A 121 7.99 -2.18 -14.65
N VAL A 122 7.28 -2.65 -13.64
CA VAL A 122 7.47 -3.97 -13.04
C VAL A 122 6.50 -4.94 -13.71
N PHE A 123 6.99 -6.11 -14.09
CA PHE A 123 6.25 -7.10 -14.89
C PHE A 123 4.96 -7.56 -14.21
N VAL A 124 5.02 -7.89 -12.91
CA VAL A 124 3.88 -8.37 -12.13
C VAL A 124 4.02 -7.98 -10.66
N ASP A 125 2.91 -7.85 -9.96
CA ASP A 125 2.84 -7.80 -8.50
C ASP A 125 1.80 -8.78 -7.94
N GLY A 126 1.70 -8.85 -6.61
CA GLY A 126 0.84 -9.81 -5.91
C GLY A 126 -0.68 -9.65 -6.14
N ARG A 127 -1.14 -8.67 -6.93
CA ARG A 127 -2.56 -8.47 -7.28
C ARG A 127 -2.95 -9.31 -8.50
N SER A 128 -2.75 -10.63 -8.40
CA SER A 128 -2.93 -11.57 -9.53
C SER A 128 -4.30 -11.50 -10.19
N ASP A 129 -5.34 -11.15 -9.43
CA ASP A 129 -6.72 -10.99 -9.88
C ASP A 129 -6.90 -9.92 -10.98
N PHE A 130 -5.96 -8.98 -11.12
CA PHE A 130 -6.01 -7.92 -12.13
C PHE A 130 -5.34 -8.27 -13.46
N TYR A 131 -4.57 -9.36 -13.54
CA TYR A 131 -3.75 -9.66 -14.72
C TYR A 131 -4.38 -10.65 -15.69
N GLY A 132 -5.34 -11.46 -15.23
CA GLY A 132 -6.00 -12.47 -16.05
C GLY A 132 -5.15 -13.72 -16.30
N GLU A 133 -5.84 -14.83 -16.63
CA GLU A 133 -5.23 -16.17 -16.72
C GLU A 133 -4.12 -16.26 -17.78
N ALA A 134 -4.35 -15.70 -18.97
CA ALA A 134 -3.40 -15.79 -20.09
C ALA A 134 -2.04 -15.14 -19.75
N PHE A 135 -2.05 -13.98 -19.11
CA PHE A 135 -0.85 -13.29 -18.68
C PHE A 135 -0.13 -14.06 -17.56
N LEU A 136 -0.87 -14.49 -16.53
CA LEU A 136 -0.29 -15.25 -15.42
C LEU A 136 0.33 -16.58 -15.89
N LYS A 137 -0.25 -17.20 -16.92
CA LYS A 137 0.35 -18.38 -17.55
C LYS A 137 1.71 -18.06 -18.18
N GLN A 138 1.83 -16.97 -18.93
CA GLN A 138 3.13 -16.54 -19.50
C GLN A 138 4.15 -16.23 -18.41
N TYR A 139 3.72 -15.58 -17.32
CA TYR A 139 4.56 -15.34 -16.17
C TYR A 139 5.10 -16.65 -15.56
N LEU A 140 4.24 -17.64 -15.36
CA LEU A 140 4.61 -18.96 -14.87
C LEU A 140 5.50 -19.73 -15.86
N GLU A 141 5.29 -19.58 -17.16
CA GLU A 141 6.16 -20.16 -18.19
C GLU A 141 7.61 -19.65 -18.06
N VAL A 142 7.79 -18.38 -17.70
CA VAL A 142 9.12 -17.82 -17.40
C VAL A 142 9.70 -18.43 -16.12
N LEU A 143 8.94 -18.42 -15.01
CA LEU A 143 9.41 -18.94 -13.73
C LEU A 143 9.74 -20.44 -13.75
N THR A 144 8.99 -21.21 -14.55
CA THR A 144 9.16 -22.66 -14.70
C THR A 144 10.04 -23.06 -15.87
N LEU A 145 10.71 -22.08 -16.51
CA LEU A 145 11.67 -22.32 -17.60
C LEU A 145 11.09 -23.15 -18.76
N ARG A 146 9.85 -22.87 -19.15
CA ARG A 146 9.26 -23.48 -20.35
C ARG A 146 10.02 -23.04 -21.59
N TRP A 147 9.97 -23.84 -22.65
CA TRP A 147 10.76 -23.64 -23.88
C TRP A 147 10.68 -22.22 -24.48
N ASN A 148 9.61 -21.48 -24.22
CA ASN A 148 9.35 -20.11 -24.69
C ASN A 148 9.68 -19.02 -23.65
N TRP A 149 10.27 -19.33 -22.49
CA TRP A 149 10.51 -18.37 -21.40
C TRP A 149 11.24 -17.11 -21.88
N GLU A 150 12.25 -17.28 -22.73
CA GLU A 150 13.05 -16.16 -23.20
C GLU A 150 12.32 -15.33 -24.27
N THR A 151 11.43 -15.97 -25.04
CA THR A 151 10.52 -15.28 -25.96
C THR A 151 9.57 -14.39 -25.18
N VAL A 152 8.94 -14.90 -24.10
CA VAL A 152 8.07 -14.09 -23.23
C VAL A 152 8.82 -12.88 -22.69
N LEU A 153 10.03 -13.05 -22.14
CA LEU A 153 10.83 -11.91 -21.67
C LEU A 153 11.14 -10.91 -22.80
N SER A 154 11.28 -11.38 -24.04
CA SER A 154 11.51 -10.50 -25.19
C SER A 154 10.26 -9.77 -25.65
N ASP A 155 9.11 -10.42 -25.68
CA ASP A 155 7.83 -9.84 -26.14
C ASP A 155 7.37 -8.68 -25.23
N TYR A 156 7.77 -8.71 -23.96
CA TYR A 156 7.51 -7.64 -22.99
C TYR A 156 8.68 -6.66 -22.80
N ASP A 157 9.69 -6.70 -23.69
CA ASP A 157 10.86 -5.83 -23.66
C ASP A 157 11.53 -5.79 -22.27
N VAL A 158 11.73 -6.97 -21.64
CA VAL A 158 12.36 -7.04 -20.32
C VAL A 158 13.86 -6.77 -20.44
N ASP A 159 14.33 -5.67 -19.86
CA ASP A 159 15.75 -5.28 -19.82
C ASP A 159 16.49 -5.90 -18.63
N HIS A 160 15.77 -6.08 -17.53
CA HIS A 160 16.32 -6.52 -16.25
C HIS A 160 15.50 -7.64 -15.62
N VAL A 161 16.17 -8.62 -15.02
CA VAL A 161 15.54 -9.67 -14.22
C VAL A 161 16.10 -9.61 -12.81
N LEU A 162 15.24 -9.35 -11.82
CA LEU A 162 15.60 -9.42 -10.40
C LEU A 162 14.87 -10.59 -9.77
N ILE A 163 15.61 -11.61 -9.35
CA ILE A 163 15.02 -12.85 -8.83
C ILE A 163 15.83 -13.36 -7.63
N ARG A 164 15.25 -14.25 -6.83
CA ARG A 164 15.98 -14.90 -5.74
C ARG A 164 17.15 -15.73 -6.27
N ALA A 165 18.24 -15.75 -5.52
CA ALA A 165 19.44 -16.50 -5.90
C ALA A 165 19.21 -18.02 -6.02
N ASP A 166 18.22 -18.56 -5.29
CA ASP A 166 17.84 -19.98 -5.31
C ASP A 166 16.74 -20.33 -6.33
N ALA A 167 16.27 -19.36 -7.13
CA ALA A 167 15.29 -19.64 -8.17
C ALA A 167 15.92 -20.39 -9.36
N ALA A 168 15.20 -21.37 -9.93
CA ALA A 168 15.66 -22.10 -11.12
C ALA A 168 16.03 -21.16 -12.28
N LEU A 169 15.23 -20.10 -12.47
CA LEU A 169 15.48 -19.06 -13.46
C LEU A 169 16.86 -18.40 -13.30
N ALA A 170 17.36 -18.23 -12.07
CA ALA A 170 18.66 -17.63 -11.81
C ALA A 170 19.80 -18.47 -12.40
N SER A 171 19.75 -19.80 -12.24
CA SER A 171 20.75 -20.72 -12.80
C SER A 171 20.77 -20.66 -14.32
N THR A 172 19.59 -20.70 -14.97
CA THR A 172 19.50 -20.60 -16.43
C THR A 172 19.97 -19.25 -16.96
N LEU A 173 19.67 -18.16 -16.27
CA LEU A 173 20.16 -16.83 -16.66
C LEU A 173 21.69 -16.69 -16.51
N LYS A 174 22.30 -17.38 -15.53
CA LYS A 174 23.78 -17.43 -15.38
C LYS A 174 24.45 -18.17 -16.55
N GLU A 175 23.79 -19.18 -17.10
CA GLU A 175 24.31 -19.96 -18.24
C GLU A 175 23.99 -19.32 -19.61
N SER A 176 22.96 -18.46 -19.67
CA SER A 176 22.56 -17.81 -20.92
C SER A 176 23.62 -16.82 -21.43
N SER A 177 23.96 -16.93 -22.71
CA SER A 177 24.82 -15.96 -23.39
C SER A 177 24.16 -14.59 -23.53
N ARG A 178 22.82 -14.49 -23.41
CA ARG A 178 22.03 -13.26 -23.62
C ARG A 178 21.88 -12.40 -22.37
N TRP A 179 22.21 -12.93 -21.19
CA TRP A 179 22.07 -12.22 -19.92
C TRP A 179 23.43 -12.08 -19.23
N ARG A 180 23.59 -11.02 -18.46
CA ARG A 180 24.77 -10.77 -17.63
C ARG A 180 24.33 -10.45 -16.21
N THR A 181 24.91 -11.14 -15.23
CA THR A 181 24.77 -10.78 -13.82
C THR A 181 25.47 -9.45 -13.58
N ILE A 182 24.74 -8.47 -13.06
CA ILE A 182 25.28 -7.14 -12.71
C ILE A 182 25.26 -6.86 -11.21
N TYR A 183 24.53 -7.68 -10.44
CA TYR A 183 24.52 -7.67 -8.98
C TYR A 183 24.11 -9.05 -8.46
N ASP A 184 24.74 -9.51 -7.37
CA ASP A 184 24.47 -10.78 -6.66
C ASP A 184 24.90 -10.60 -5.20
N ASP A 185 23.96 -10.69 -4.26
CA ASP A 185 24.23 -10.63 -2.81
C ASP A 185 23.94 -11.97 -2.09
N GLY A 186 23.71 -13.04 -2.84
CA GLY A 186 23.32 -14.34 -2.31
C GLY A 186 21.86 -14.45 -1.88
N PHE A 187 21.12 -13.35 -1.74
CA PHE A 187 19.67 -13.35 -1.54
C PHE A 187 18.93 -13.11 -2.86
N ALA A 188 19.33 -12.07 -3.60
CA ALA A 188 18.78 -11.67 -4.88
C ALA A 188 19.89 -11.48 -5.92
N ILE A 189 19.56 -11.80 -7.15
CA ILE A 189 20.44 -11.64 -8.31
C ILE A 189 19.75 -10.78 -9.33
N LEU A 190 20.48 -9.77 -9.81
CA LEU A 190 20.04 -8.88 -10.88
C LEU A 190 20.81 -9.21 -12.15
N PHE A 191 20.05 -9.49 -13.20
CA PHE A 191 20.55 -9.68 -14.55
C PHE A 191 20.18 -8.49 -15.42
N SER A 192 21.04 -8.18 -16.38
CA SER A 192 20.79 -7.23 -17.46
C SER A 192 20.94 -7.94 -18.79
N ARG A 193 20.01 -7.67 -19.71
CA ARG A 193 20.06 -8.17 -21.07
C ARG A 193 21.30 -7.61 -21.78
N LYS A 194 22.07 -8.47 -22.46
CA LYS A 194 23.16 -8.03 -23.34
C LYS A 194 22.54 -7.48 -24.63
N LYS A 195 23.02 -6.32 -25.05
CA LYS A 195 22.69 -5.74 -26.36
C LYS A 195 23.46 -6.43 -27.46
#